data_AF-A0A8J5MKZ7-F1
#
_entry.id   AF-A0A8J5MKZ7-F1
#
_cell.length_a   1.000
_cell.length_b   1.000
_cell.length_c   1.000
_cell.angle_alpha   90.00
_cell.angle_beta   90.00
_cell.angle_gamma   90.00
#
_symmetry.space_group_name_H-M   'P 1'
#
loop_
_entity.id
_entity.type
_entity.pdbx_description
1 polymer ?
#
loop_
_entity_poly.entity_id
_entity_poly.type
_entity_poly.pdbx_seq_one_letter_code
_entity_poly.pdbx_strand_id
1 'polypeptide(L)'
;EVVKEVTEPKQLVFKDKKEALEAFKEFLRDKGVPSDATWDKAVRMIQNDARYEAFNKLNEKKQAFNAYKVQRAKEEKEEQRLRAKKAKEDLEHFLLNSERMSSSIKYYRCHEMFQHLELWKTVPESERREVYEDVVFNLAKKEKEENKAMRKRNMKVLSEILDSMTNITFKTTWSEAQQMLIDNPTFAEDTDLLSMDKEDALIVFAEHIKQLEEEEEEERERQKKRVKRQQRKCRDNYIALLDELHEQGKLTSMSLWVELYPMISADIRFTAMLGQPGSTPLDLFKFYVADLKSRFHDEKKIIKEILKEKSFEVQVKTSFKEFATVVCDDPRSATLDAGNVKLTYNALIEKAEAREKERQKEEARKMRRLEAGLRAAFKSIGVDSGSTWEDVRPRVQHLSSFTAVTIEAERIRIFKEYQQHLEEACGHHHSRNKKKSKKKDRKKSRSRSHSYSSDSDEGHHKRRSRRSRSRSKSYSDDSEEERRRSRKKKSKKKKGRSRSRSVSSEDSYRSRRSSKKKKHRSRSRSRSRSRG
;
A
#
# COMPACT_ATOMS: atom_id res chain seq x y z
N GLU A 1 -100.64 -64.74 -9.93
CA GLU A 1 -99.28 -65.25 -10.20
C GLU A 1 -98.25 -64.13 -9.99
N VAL A 2 -96.96 -64.45 -9.81
CA VAL A 2 -95.87 -63.45 -9.85
C VAL A 2 -95.16 -63.59 -11.19
N VAL A 3 -95.28 -62.57 -12.05
CA VAL A 3 -94.68 -62.57 -13.38
C VAL A 3 -93.15 -62.47 -13.25
N LYS A 4 -92.44 -63.47 -13.77
CA LYS A 4 -90.98 -63.42 -13.88
C LYS A 4 -90.60 -62.47 -15.02
N GLU A 5 -90.00 -61.35 -14.67
CA GLU A 5 -89.35 -60.46 -15.63
C GLU A 5 -88.10 -61.13 -16.20
N VAL A 6 -88.16 -61.57 -17.46
CA VAL A 6 -87.05 -62.23 -18.14
C VAL A 6 -86.13 -61.15 -18.71
N THR A 7 -85.05 -60.83 -17.99
CA THR A 7 -83.99 -59.96 -18.51
C THR A 7 -83.19 -60.71 -19.57
N GLU A 8 -83.35 -60.33 -20.85
CA GLU A 8 -82.57 -60.87 -21.95
C GLU A 8 -81.05 -60.64 -21.74
N PRO A 9 -80.18 -61.62 -22.06
CA PRO A 9 -78.75 -61.44 -21.96
C PRO A 9 -78.27 -60.49 -23.06
N LYS A 10 -77.86 -59.26 -22.68
CA LYS A 10 -77.19 -58.32 -23.59
C LYS A 10 -75.98 -58.97 -24.24
N GLN A 11 -76.03 -59.17 -25.55
CA GLN A 11 -74.89 -59.67 -26.32
C GLN A 11 -73.71 -58.71 -26.16
N LEU A 12 -72.59 -59.21 -25.64
CA LEU A 12 -71.34 -58.45 -25.55
C LEU A 12 -70.73 -58.34 -26.96
N VAL A 13 -71.02 -57.22 -27.63
CA VAL A 13 -70.44 -56.89 -28.94
C VAL A 13 -69.08 -56.21 -28.73
N PHE A 14 -68.00 -56.96 -28.91
CA PHE A 14 -66.64 -56.43 -28.93
C PHE A 14 -66.34 -55.80 -30.29
N LYS A 15 -65.72 -54.62 -30.31
CA LYS A 15 -65.37 -53.88 -31.53
C LYS A 15 -64.19 -54.50 -32.26
N ASP A 16 -63.29 -55.13 -31.51
CA ASP A 16 -62.05 -55.70 -32.04
C ASP A 16 -61.67 -57.04 -31.40
N LYS A 17 -60.93 -57.88 -32.16
CA LYS A 17 -60.43 -59.18 -31.64
C LYS A 17 -59.57 -59.02 -30.39
N LYS A 18 -58.85 -57.90 -30.25
CA LYS A 18 -58.03 -57.60 -29.07
C LYS A 18 -58.87 -57.31 -27.83
N GLU A 19 -59.92 -56.49 -28.00
CA GLU A 19 -60.87 -56.15 -26.93
C GLU A 19 -61.61 -57.40 -26.43
N ALA A 20 -62.02 -58.31 -27.34
CA ALA A 20 -62.59 -59.60 -26.97
C ALA A 20 -61.62 -60.47 -26.13
N LEU A 21 -60.34 -60.58 -26.55
CA LEU A 21 -59.33 -61.32 -25.79
C LEU A 21 -59.06 -60.70 -24.41
N GLU A 22 -59.14 -59.37 -24.30
CA GLU A 22 -58.91 -58.63 -23.06
C GLU A 22 -60.10 -58.75 -22.09
N ALA A 23 -61.33 -58.60 -22.59
CA ALA A 23 -62.55 -58.86 -21.83
C ALA A 23 -62.66 -60.32 -21.36
N PHE A 24 -62.17 -61.30 -22.14
CA PHE A 24 -62.11 -62.70 -21.68
C PHE A 24 -61.07 -62.88 -20.55
N LYS A 25 -59.93 -62.17 -20.59
CA LYS A 25 -58.96 -62.16 -19.48
C LYS A 25 -59.53 -61.51 -18.22
N GLU A 26 -60.28 -60.42 -18.37
CA GLU A 26 -60.97 -59.76 -17.25
C GLU A 26 -62.06 -60.67 -16.66
N PHE A 27 -62.85 -61.33 -17.50
CA PHE A 27 -63.82 -62.33 -17.06
C PHE A 27 -63.19 -63.51 -16.30
N LEU A 28 -62.02 -64.00 -16.72
CA LEU A 28 -61.26 -65.02 -15.97
C LEU A 28 -60.76 -64.48 -14.61
N ARG A 29 -60.43 -63.18 -14.53
CA ARG A 29 -60.01 -62.47 -13.31
C ARG A 29 -61.17 -62.34 -12.33
N ASP A 30 -62.34 -61.89 -12.79
CA ASP A 30 -63.59 -61.79 -12.00
C ASP A 30 -63.98 -63.11 -11.36
N LYS A 31 -63.81 -64.21 -12.10
CA LYS A 31 -64.13 -65.58 -11.62
C LYS A 31 -63.03 -66.17 -10.74
N GLY A 32 -61.98 -65.41 -10.41
CA GLY A 32 -60.91 -65.83 -9.51
C GLY A 32 -60.15 -67.05 -10.03
N VAL A 33 -60.04 -67.22 -11.36
CA VAL A 33 -59.34 -68.37 -11.93
C VAL A 33 -57.83 -68.23 -11.63
N PRO A 34 -57.21 -69.16 -10.87
CA PRO A 34 -55.83 -69.02 -10.43
C PRO A 34 -54.84 -69.30 -11.57
N SER A 35 -53.62 -68.78 -11.44
CA SER A 35 -52.58 -68.89 -12.49
C SER A 35 -52.06 -70.32 -12.73
N ASP A 36 -52.31 -71.26 -11.82
CA ASP A 36 -51.97 -72.67 -11.93
C ASP A 36 -53.03 -73.50 -12.67
N ALA A 37 -54.28 -73.01 -12.77
CA ALA A 37 -55.44 -73.77 -13.24
C ALA A 37 -55.24 -74.49 -14.59
N THR A 38 -55.76 -75.70 -14.72
CA THR A 38 -55.91 -76.36 -16.02
C THR A 38 -57.06 -75.74 -16.81
N TRP A 39 -57.03 -75.87 -18.14
CA TRP A 39 -58.11 -75.37 -19.01
C TRP A 39 -59.48 -75.90 -18.58
N ASP A 40 -59.59 -77.19 -18.28
CA ASP A 40 -60.86 -77.82 -17.93
C ASP A 40 -61.36 -77.41 -16.52
N LYS A 41 -60.44 -77.17 -15.57
CA LYS A 41 -60.78 -76.60 -14.25
C LYS A 41 -61.29 -75.17 -14.40
N ALA A 42 -60.64 -74.36 -15.24
CA ALA A 42 -61.08 -73.00 -15.54
C ALA A 42 -62.43 -72.97 -16.26
N VAL A 43 -62.64 -73.84 -17.28
CA VAL A 43 -63.93 -73.97 -17.97
C VAL A 43 -65.06 -74.26 -16.99
N ARG A 44 -64.87 -75.20 -16.04
CA ARG A 44 -65.87 -75.49 -14.99
C ARG A 44 -66.22 -74.28 -14.12
N MET A 45 -65.28 -73.36 -13.89
CA MET A 45 -65.52 -72.14 -13.11
C MET A 45 -66.29 -71.05 -13.88
N ILE A 46 -66.26 -71.09 -15.23
CA ILE A 46 -66.79 -70.02 -16.09
C ILE A 46 -67.99 -70.44 -16.96
N GLN A 47 -68.19 -71.74 -17.20
CA GLN A 47 -69.20 -72.28 -18.13
C GLN A 47 -70.65 -71.90 -17.79
N ASN A 48 -70.95 -71.60 -16.53
CA ASN A 48 -72.31 -71.27 -16.05
C ASN A 48 -72.61 -69.74 -16.08
N ASP A 49 -71.69 -68.90 -16.58
CA ASP A 49 -71.88 -67.45 -16.69
C ASP A 49 -72.20 -67.08 -18.16
N ALA A 50 -73.25 -66.29 -18.37
CA ALA A 50 -73.70 -65.87 -19.71
C ALA A 50 -72.59 -65.18 -20.53
N ARG A 51 -71.58 -64.57 -19.88
CA ARG A 51 -70.42 -63.98 -20.56
C ARG A 51 -69.54 -65.02 -21.24
N TYR A 52 -69.59 -66.30 -20.87
CA TYR A 52 -68.85 -67.37 -21.54
C TYR A 52 -69.41 -67.71 -22.93
N GLU A 53 -70.73 -67.58 -23.13
CA GLU A 53 -71.38 -67.84 -24.42
C GLU A 53 -71.06 -66.76 -25.47
N ALA A 54 -70.78 -65.52 -25.05
CA ALA A 54 -70.38 -64.43 -25.95
C ALA A 54 -69.08 -64.70 -26.76
N PHE A 55 -68.34 -65.76 -26.43
CA PHE A 55 -67.05 -66.11 -27.03
C PHE A 55 -67.13 -67.47 -27.77
N ASN A 56 -67.61 -67.47 -29.01
CA ASN A 56 -67.96 -68.71 -29.72
C ASN A 56 -66.78 -69.59 -30.18
N LYS A 57 -65.54 -69.10 -30.20
CA LYS A 57 -64.39 -69.85 -30.76
C LYS A 57 -63.48 -70.41 -29.67
N LEU A 58 -63.46 -71.75 -29.56
CA LEU A 58 -62.65 -72.48 -28.57
C LEU A 58 -61.14 -72.18 -28.65
N ASN A 59 -60.59 -71.99 -29.86
CA ASN A 59 -59.16 -71.69 -30.02
C ASN A 59 -58.79 -70.29 -29.52
N GLU A 60 -59.64 -69.28 -29.80
CA GLU A 60 -59.44 -67.91 -29.30
C GLU A 60 -59.60 -67.88 -27.76
N LYS A 61 -60.58 -68.60 -27.20
CA LYS A 61 -60.72 -68.85 -25.75
C LYS A 61 -59.48 -69.47 -25.10
N LYS A 62 -58.95 -70.56 -25.68
CA LYS A 62 -57.72 -71.24 -25.18
C LYS A 62 -56.49 -70.34 -25.27
N GLN A 63 -56.35 -69.56 -26.34
CA GLN A 63 -55.27 -68.59 -26.51
C GLN A 63 -55.35 -67.48 -25.46
N ALA A 64 -56.55 -66.91 -25.24
CA ALA A 64 -56.80 -65.90 -24.21
C ALA A 64 -56.48 -66.42 -22.81
N PHE A 65 -56.87 -67.66 -22.49
CA PHE A 65 -56.57 -68.31 -21.21
C PHE A 65 -55.08 -68.57 -20.99
N ASN A 66 -54.35 -69.03 -22.00
CA ASN A 66 -52.89 -69.20 -21.87
C ASN A 66 -52.19 -67.85 -21.64
N ALA A 67 -52.63 -66.79 -22.33
CA ALA A 67 -52.14 -65.43 -22.09
C ALA A 67 -52.55 -64.90 -20.70
N TYR A 68 -53.76 -65.23 -20.22
CA TYR A 68 -54.23 -64.93 -18.87
C TYR A 68 -53.35 -65.60 -17.81
N LYS A 69 -53.06 -66.91 -17.92
CA LYS A 69 -52.20 -67.64 -16.98
C LYS A 69 -50.84 -66.99 -16.81
N VAL A 70 -50.17 -66.66 -17.91
CA VAL A 70 -48.85 -65.98 -17.90
C VAL A 70 -48.96 -64.58 -17.26
N GLN A 71 -50.01 -63.83 -17.57
CA GLN A 71 -50.25 -62.51 -17.00
C GLN A 71 -50.55 -62.57 -15.50
N ARG A 72 -51.40 -63.49 -15.04
CA ARG A 72 -51.74 -63.69 -13.62
C ARG A 72 -50.56 -64.19 -12.81
N ALA A 73 -49.79 -65.16 -13.31
CA ALA A 73 -48.57 -65.62 -12.64
C ALA A 73 -47.56 -64.48 -12.45
N LYS A 74 -47.50 -63.54 -13.40
CA LYS A 74 -46.69 -62.32 -13.28
C LYS A 74 -47.28 -61.34 -12.26
N GLU A 75 -48.58 -61.07 -12.32
CA GLU A 75 -49.29 -60.18 -11.37
C GLU A 75 -49.19 -60.70 -9.92
N GLU A 76 -49.42 -61.99 -9.67
CA GLU A 76 -49.36 -62.62 -8.34
C GLU A 76 -47.92 -62.59 -7.77
N LYS A 77 -46.91 -62.86 -8.61
CA LYS A 77 -45.50 -62.72 -8.23
C LYS A 77 -45.10 -61.25 -7.97
N GLU A 78 -45.69 -60.30 -8.69
CA GLU A 78 -45.47 -58.87 -8.51
C GLU A 78 -46.16 -58.34 -7.23
N GLU A 79 -47.37 -58.81 -6.92
CA GLU A 79 -48.07 -58.52 -5.65
C GLU A 79 -47.30 -59.10 -4.47
N GLN A 80 -46.84 -60.36 -4.56
CA GLN A 80 -46.03 -60.98 -3.50
C GLN A 80 -44.73 -60.21 -3.27
N ARG A 81 -44.03 -59.80 -4.35
CA ARG A 81 -42.83 -58.96 -4.27
C ARG A 81 -43.14 -57.59 -3.64
N LEU A 82 -44.27 -56.97 -3.97
CA LEU A 82 -44.68 -55.68 -3.41
C LEU A 82 -45.06 -55.79 -1.93
N ARG A 83 -45.76 -56.87 -1.54
CA ARG A 83 -46.09 -57.18 -0.13
C ARG A 83 -44.84 -57.44 0.71
N ALA A 84 -43.89 -58.22 0.19
CA ALA A 84 -42.60 -58.46 0.85
C ALA A 84 -41.77 -57.17 0.97
N LYS A 85 -41.67 -56.40 -0.13
CA LYS A 85 -41.02 -55.08 -0.12
C LYS A 85 -41.63 -54.15 0.93
N LYS A 86 -42.95 -54.04 0.98
CA LYS A 86 -43.65 -53.22 1.97
C LYS A 86 -43.37 -53.70 3.40
N ALA A 87 -43.40 -55.01 3.66
CA ALA A 87 -43.06 -55.55 4.98
C ALA A 87 -41.62 -55.22 5.39
N LYS A 88 -40.67 -55.22 4.43
CA LYS A 88 -39.28 -54.79 4.66
C LYS A 88 -39.21 -53.29 5.04
N GLU A 89 -39.90 -52.43 4.29
CA GLU A 89 -39.98 -50.98 4.53
C GLU A 89 -40.69 -50.64 5.87
N ASP A 90 -41.80 -51.32 6.19
CA ASP A 90 -42.53 -51.15 7.45
C ASP A 90 -41.67 -51.57 8.66
N LEU A 91 -40.88 -52.65 8.54
CA LEU A 91 -39.93 -53.10 9.57
C LEU A 91 -38.75 -52.13 9.72
N GLU A 92 -38.16 -51.66 8.61
CA GLU A 92 -37.08 -50.66 8.63
C GLU A 92 -37.52 -49.38 9.34
N HIS A 93 -38.70 -48.86 8.97
CA HIS A 93 -39.29 -47.67 9.58
C HIS A 93 -39.58 -47.86 11.08
N PHE A 94 -40.05 -49.04 11.49
CA PHE A 94 -40.26 -49.35 12.91
C PHE A 94 -38.94 -49.33 13.69
N LEU A 95 -37.89 -49.99 13.19
CA LEU A 95 -36.61 -50.07 13.90
C LEU A 95 -35.85 -48.73 13.94
N LEU A 96 -35.98 -47.89 12.90
CA LEU A 96 -35.38 -46.54 12.86
C LEU A 96 -35.99 -45.54 13.87
N ASN A 97 -37.25 -45.73 14.24
CA ASN A 97 -37.99 -44.82 15.12
C ASN A 97 -38.27 -45.39 16.52
N SER A 98 -37.78 -46.60 16.80
CA SER A 98 -37.95 -47.25 18.11
C SER A 98 -36.93 -46.70 19.11
N GLU A 99 -37.39 -46.07 20.19
CA GLU A 99 -36.55 -45.59 21.31
C GLU A 99 -35.72 -46.72 21.94
N ARG A 100 -36.17 -47.97 21.78
CA ARG A 100 -35.48 -49.17 22.26
C ARG A 100 -34.42 -49.68 21.28
N MET A 101 -34.24 -49.03 20.13
CA MET A 101 -33.17 -49.31 19.17
C MET A 101 -32.06 -48.25 19.26
N SER A 102 -30.80 -48.67 19.18
CA SER A 102 -29.65 -47.79 18.96
C SER A 102 -28.57 -48.51 18.15
N SER A 103 -27.61 -47.77 17.60
CA SER A 103 -26.53 -48.32 16.76
C SER A 103 -25.64 -49.36 17.47
N SER A 104 -25.67 -49.37 18.81
CA SER A 104 -24.87 -50.28 19.64
C SER A 104 -25.47 -51.70 19.77
N ILE A 105 -26.78 -51.84 19.55
CA ILE A 105 -27.52 -53.07 19.82
C ILE A 105 -27.20 -54.14 18.78
N LYS A 106 -26.78 -55.33 19.24
CA LYS A 106 -26.46 -56.46 18.36
C LYS A 106 -27.73 -57.18 17.89
N TYR A 107 -27.69 -57.77 16.68
CA TYR A 107 -28.83 -58.48 16.07
C TYR A 107 -29.54 -59.47 17.01
N TYR A 108 -28.79 -60.22 17.83
CA TYR A 108 -29.40 -61.20 18.75
C TYR A 108 -30.28 -60.53 19.83
N ARG A 109 -29.92 -59.33 20.31
CA ARG A 109 -30.74 -58.53 21.23
C ARG A 109 -31.93 -57.89 20.52
N CYS A 110 -31.71 -57.35 19.32
CA CYS A 110 -32.79 -56.86 18.46
C CYS A 110 -33.86 -57.97 18.24
N HIS A 111 -33.43 -59.19 17.93
CA HIS A 111 -34.31 -60.34 17.78
C HIS A 111 -35.05 -60.68 19.09
N GLU A 112 -34.34 -60.82 20.21
CA GLU A 112 -34.92 -61.07 21.55
C GLU A 112 -36.01 -60.04 21.90
N MET A 113 -35.78 -58.77 21.56
CA MET A 113 -36.68 -57.65 21.86
C MET A 113 -37.93 -57.59 20.96
N PHE A 114 -37.83 -57.99 19.69
CA PHE A 114 -38.90 -57.77 18.70
C PHE A 114 -39.53 -59.06 18.12
N GLN A 115 -39.01 -60.25 18.44
CA GLN A 115 -39.49 -61.55 17.93
C GLN A 115 -40.99 -61.82 18.09
N HIS A 116 -41.62 -61.23 19.11
CA HIS A 116 -43.04 -61.43 19.40
C HIS A 116 -43.97 -60.59 18.51
N LEU A 117 -43.46 -59.55 17.84
CA LEU A 117 -44.24 -58.63 17.01
C LEU A 117 -44.54 -59.23 15.63
N GLU A 118 -45.77 -59.07 15.15
CA GLU A 118 -46.17 -59.55 13.81
C GLU A 118 -45.40 -58.84 12.68
N LEU A 119 -45.05 -57.56 12.85
CA LEU A 119 -44.18 -56.82 11.93
C LEU A 119 -42.80 -57.48 11.76
N TRP A 120 -42.23 -58.01 12.84
CA TRP A 120 -40.98 -58.78 12.79
C TRP A 120 -41.20 -60.11 12.09
N LYS A 121 -42.24 -60.86 12.47
CA LYS A 121 -42.53 -62.21 11.93
C LYS A 121 -42.80 -62.20 10.42
N THR A 122 -43.44 -61.15 9.90
CA THR A 122 -43.85 -61.02 8.49
C THR A 122 -42.66 -61.02 7.51
N VAL A 123 -41.50 -60.51 7.92
CA VAL A 123 -40.28 -60.47 7.09
C VAL A 123 -39.46 -61.77 7.29
N PRO A 124 -38.89 -62.41 6.24
CA PRO A 124 -38.01 -63.57 6.38
C PRO A 124 -36.69 -63.24 7.12
N GLU A 125 -36.08 -64.20 7.83
CA GLU A 125 -34.90 -63.92 8.66
C GLU A 125 -33.69 -63.36 7.89
N SER A 126 -33.46 -63.81 6.65
CA SER A 126 -32.41 -63.26 5.77
C SER A 126 -32.62 -61.78 5.51
N GLU A 127 -33.85 -61.38 5.19
CA GLU A 127 -34.23 -59.99 4.94
C GLU A 127 -34.21 -59.15 6.23
N ARG A 128 -34.59 -59.72 7.39
CA ARG A 128 -34.47 -59.05 8.70
C ARG A 128 -33.03 -58.67 9.02
N ARG A 129 -32.06 -59.54 8.68
CA ARG A 129 -30.63 -59.25 8.90
C ARG A 129 -30.15 -58.10 8.02
N GLU A 130 -30.54 -58.07 6.74
CA GLU A 130 -30.28 -56.92 5.86
C GLU A 130 -30.86 -55.62 6.42
N VAL A 131 -32.16 -55.62 6.78
CA VAL A 131 -32.81 -54.44 7.39
C VAL A 131 -32.06 -53.99 8.63
N TYR A 132 -31.70 -54.91 9.52
CA TYR A 132 -30.98 -54.57 10.74
C TYR A 132 -29.62 -53.90 10.48
N GLU A 133 -28.82 -54.38 9.51
CA GLU A 133 -27.53 -53.77 9.19
C GLU A 133 -27.72 -52.35 8.61
N ASP A 134 -28.69 -52.17 7.70
CA ASP A 134 -29.04 -50.86 7.11
C ASP A 134 -29.54 -49.89 8.20
N VAL A 135 -30.41 -50.35 9.10
CA VAL A 135 -30.94 -49.56 10.23
C VAL A 135 -29.83 -49.18 11.21
N VAL A 136 -28.97 -50.12 11.62
CA VAL A 136 -27.86 -49.84 12.55
C VAL A 136 -26.87 -48.85 11.93
N PHE A 137 -26.58 -48.97 10.63
CA PHE A 137 -25.75 -47.99 9.92
C PHE A 137 -26.40 -46.59 9.90
N ASN A 138 -27.69 -46.51 9.60
CA ASN A 138 -28.43 -45.25 9.57
C ASN A 138 -28.56 -44.61 10.96
N LEU A 139 -28.78 -45.40 12.02
CA LEU A 139 -28.78 -44.92 13.41
C LEU A 139 -27.38 -44.45 13.83
N ALA A 140 -26.32 -45.22 13.54
CA ALA A 140 -24.94 -44.82 13.83
C ALA A 140 -24.58 -43.50 13.16
N LYS A 141 -25.09 -43.27 11.95
CA LYS A 141 -24.94 -42.00 11.23
C LYS A 141 -25.74 -40.88 11.89
N LYS A 142 -27.01 -41.11 12.22
CA LYS A 142 -27.92 -40.14 12.87
C LYS A 142 -27.37 -39.70 14.23
N GLU A 143 -27.09 -40.65 15.13
CA GLU A 143 -26.50 -40.40 16.46
C GLU A 143 -25.18 -39.60 16.35
N LYS A 144 -24.34 -39.90 15.36
CA LYS A 144 -23.09 -39.18 15.09
C LYS A 144 -23.31 -37.77 14.53
N GLU A 145 -24.37 -37.53 13.79
CA GLU A 145 -24.76 -36.20 13.29
C GLU A 145 -25.39 -35.37 14.42
N GLU A 146 -26.21 -35.97 15.27
CA GLU A 146 -26.80 -35.37 16.48
C GLU A 146 -25.73 -34.98 17.49
N ASN A 147 -24.79 -35.88 17.84
CA ASN A 147 -23.66 -35.57 18.74
C ASN A 147 -22.79 -34.41 18.21
N LYS A 148 -22.58 -34.32 16.88
CA LYS A 148 -21.89 -33.18 16.27
C LYS A 148 -22.71 -31.89 16.33
N ALA A 149 -24.02 -31.98 16.17
CA ALA A 149 -24.92 -30.84 16.27
C ALA A 149 -24.95 -30.29 17.70
N MET A 150 -25.03 -31.17 18.71
CA MET A 150 -24.95 -30.81 20.13
C MET A 150 -23.60 -30.20 20.49
N ARG A 151 -22.47 -30.83 20.13
CA ARG A 151 -21.13 -30.24 20.31
C ARG A 151 -21.05 -28.83 19.69
N LYS A 152 -21.53 -28.67 18.46
CA LYS A 152 -21.53 -27.36 17.77
C LYS A 152 -22.46 -26.33 18.44
N ARG A 153 -23.62 -26.76 18.95
CA ARG A 153 -24.52 -25.91 19.76
C ARG A 153 -23.78 -25.44 21.01
N ASN A 154 -23.25 -26.36 21.81
CA ASN A 154 -22.69 -26.05 23.13
C ASN A 154 -21.46 -25.15 22.98
N MET A 155 -20.57 -25.41 22.01
CA MET A 155 -19.45 -24.52 21.71
C MET A 155 -19.91 -23.11 21.31
N LYS A 156 -20.98 -23.00 20.50
CA LYS A 156 -21.53 -21.71 20.08
C LYS A 156 -22.18 -20.95 21.24
N VAL A 157 -22.97 -21.61 22.07
CA VAL A 157 -23.64 -20.96 23.21
C VAL A 157 -22.60 -20.54 24.26
N LEU A 158 -21.57 -21.35 24.53
CA LEU A 158 -20.46 -20.93 25.40
C LEU A 158 -19.75 -19.68 24.84
N SER A 159 -19.49 -19.61 23.53
CA SER A 159 -18.93 -18.40 22.90
C SER A 159 -19.84 -17.19 23.15
N GLU A 160 -21.14 -17.31 22.90
CA GLU A 160 -22.11 -16.22 23.12
C GLU A 160 -22.20 -15.79 24.60
N ILE A 161 -22.02 -16.71 25.55
CA ILE A 161 -21.94 -16.41 26.98
C ILE A 161 -20.63 -15.65 27.30
N LEU A 162 -19.47 -16.11 26.82
CA LEU A 162 -18.20 -15.41 26.98
C LEU A 162 -18.24 -13.99 26.37
N ASP A 163 -18.78 -13.85 25.16
CA ASP A 163 -18.93 -12.57 24.46
C ASP A 163 -19.86 -11.59 25.21
N SER A 164 -20.81 -12.10 26.00
CA SER A 164 -21.68 -11.27 26.87
C SER A 164 -21.03 -10.82 28.18
N MET A 165 -19.92 -11.44 28.58
CA MET A 165 -19.28 -11.25 29.89
C MET A 165 -18.18 -10.19 29.86
N THR A 166 -18.56 -8.93 30.13
CA THR A 166 -17.66 -7.76 30.11
C THR A 166 -16.55 -7.76 31.18
N ASN A 167 -16.56 -8.73 32.09
CA ASN A 167 -15.53 -8.95 33.11
C ASN A 167 -14.39 -9.86 32.63
N ILE A 168 -14.58 -10.60 31.53
CA ILE A 168 -13.48 -11.31 30.87
C ILE A 168 -12.65 -10.31 30.06
N THR A 169 -11.33 -10.44 30.18
CA THR A 169 -10.35 -9.62 29.49
C THR A 169 -9.33 -10.51 28.81
N PHE A 170 -8.54 -9.97 27.87
CA PHE A 170 -7.43 -10.67 27.22
C PHE A 170 -6.36 -11.24 28.18
N LYS A 171 -6.39 -10.89 29.47
CA LYS A 171 -5.47 -11.43 30.51
C LYS A 171 -6.12 -12.47 31.42
N THR A 172 -7.43 -12.67 31.32
CA THR A 172 -8.18 -13.58 32.18
C THR A 172 -7.74 -15.02 31.93
N THR A 173 -7.44 -15.75 32.99
CA THR A 173 -7.06 -17.17 32.92
C THR A 173 -8.29 -18.07 32.87
N TRP A 174 -8.12 -19.31 32.40
CA TRP A 174 -9.21 -20.29 32.39
C TRP A 174 -9.82 -20.54 33.78
N SER A 175 -9.01 -20.56 34.84
CA SER A 175 -9.51 -20.79 36.20
C SER A 175 -10.40 -19.66 36.72
N GLU A 176 -10.09 -18.41 36.35
CA GLU A 176 -10.92 -17.25 36.67
C GLU A 176 -12.21 -17.26 35.83
N ALA A 177 -12.09 -17.52 34.53
CA ALA A 177 -13.24 -17.62 33.62
C ALA A 177 -14.18 -18.77 34.02
N GLN A 178 -13.66 -19.91 34.45
CA GLN A 178 -14.46 -21.04 34.91
C GLN A 178 -15.30 -20.68 36.15
N GLN A 179 -14.75 -19.94 37.11
CA GLN A 179 -15.53 -19.46 38.26
C GLN A 179 -16.64 -18.51 37.81
N MET A 180 -16.32 -17.53 36.95
CA MET A 180 -17.30 -16.58 36.41
C MET A 180 -18.38 -17.25 35.55
N LEU A 181 -18.08 -18.37 34.90
CA LEU A 181 -19.06 -19.20 34.17
C LEU A 181 -19.98 -19.98 35.14
N ILE A 182 -19.46 -20.55 36.23
CA ILE A 182 -20.28 -21.23 37.24
C ILE A 182 -21.24 -20.26 37.93
N ASP A 183 -20.79 -19.02 38.16
CA ASP A 183 -21.61 -17.95 38.73
C ASP A 183 -22.61 -17.33 37.72
N ASN A 184 -22.55 -17.72 36.44
CA ASN A 184 -23.44 -17.22 35.39
C ASN A 184 -24.68 -18.13 35.21
N PRO A 185 -25.91 -17.62 35.41
CA PRO A 185 -27.13 -18.44 35.35
C PRO A 185 -27.35 -19.09 33.97
N THR A 186 -26.97 -18.44 32.87
CA THR A 186 -27.20 -19.02 31.52
C THR A 186 -26.28 -20.21 31.22
N PHE A 187 -25.18 -20.36 31.96
CA PHE A 187 -24.31 -21.53 31.89
C PHE A 187 -24.70 -22.58 32.95
N ALA A 188 -25.08 -22.15 34.16
CA ALA A 188 -25.44 -23.04 35.26
C ALA A 188 -26.81 -23.74 35.08
N GLU A 189 -27.74 -23.17 34.32
CA GLU A 189 -29.06 -23.75 34.06
C GLU A 189 -29.10 -24.71 32.85
N ASP A 190 -28.14 -24.64 31.91
CA ASP A 190 -28.11 -25.50 30.72
C ASP A 190 -27.32 -26.81 30.98
N THR A 191 -28.07 -27.91 31.11
CA THR A 191 -27.52 -29.25 31.38
C THR A 191 -26.66 -29.81 30.23
N ASP A 192 -26.90 -29.38 28.99
CA ASP A 192 -26.11 -29.82 27.84
C ASP A 192 -24.75 -29.11 27.84
N LEU A 193 -24.71 -27.84 28.23
CA LEU A 193 -23.46 -27.09 28.46
C LEU A 193 -22.64 -27.67 29.62
N LEU A 194 -23.27 -27.98 30.75
CA LEU A 194 -22.59 -28.59 31.91
C LEU A 194 -22.00 -29.98 31.61
N SER A 195 -22.56 -30.71 30.64
CA SER A 195 -22.08 -32.02 30.18
C SER A 195 -21.18 -31.97 28.94
N MET A 196 -20.83 -30.77 28.46
CA MET A 196 -19.89 -30.58 27.34
C MET A 196 -18.48 -31.06 27.69
N ASP A 197 -17.72 -31.46 26.67
CA ASP A 197 -16.30 -31.80 26.82
C ASP A 197 -15.48 -30.60 27.34
N LYS A 198 -14.57 -30.87 28.28
CA LYS A 198 -13.65 -29.88 28.85
C LYS A 198 -12.62 -29.41 27.81
N GLU A 199 -12.26 -30.25 26.85
CA GLU A 199 -11.39 -29.83 25.74
C GLU A 199 -12.11 -28.81 24.84
N ASP A 200 -13.40 -29.02 24.55
CA ASP A 200 -14.20 -28.08 23.76
C ASP A 200 -14.39 -26.75 24.48
N ALA A 201 -14.62 -26.77 25.79
CA ALA A 201 -14.71 -25.57 26.62
C ALA A 201 -13.42 -24.74 26.55
N LEU A 202 -12.26 -25.39 26.65
CA LEU A 202 -10.94 -24.77 26.54
C LEU A 202 -10.66 -24.21 25.14
N ILE A 203 -11.09 -24.90 24.08
CA ILE A 203 -10.95 -24.42 22.70
C ILE A 203 -11.73 -23.11 22.50
N VAL A 204 -13.00 -23.08 22.93
CA VAL A 204 -13.86 -21.89 22.81
C VAL A 204 -13.30 -20.73 23.63
N PHE A 205 -12.85 -20.99 24.85
CA PHE A 205 -12.23 -19.97 25.69
C PHE A 205 -10.93 -19.41 25.10
N ALA A 206 -10.04 -20.28 24.60
CA ALA A 206 -8.79 -19.86 23.97
C ALA A 206 -9.04 -19.05 22.68
N GLU A 207 -10.09 -19.38 21.91
CA GLU A 207 -10.50 -18.61 20.75
C GLU A 207 -11.04 -17.22 21.15
N HIS A 208 -11.89 -17.13 22.18
CA HIS A 208 -12.40 -15.86 22.70
C HIS A 208 -11.30 -14.96 23.30
N ILE A 209 -10.40 -15.49 24.15
CA ILE A 209 -9.26 -14.72 24.68
C ILE A 209 -8.37 -14.20 23.55
N LYS A 210 -8.09 -15.01 22.54
CA LYS A 210 -7.31 -14.59 21.37
C LYS A 210 -8.00 -13.48 20.59
N GLN A 211 -9.32 -13.50 20.46
CA GLN A 211 -10.07 -12.39 19.85
C GLN A 211 -9.92 -11.10 20.67
N LEU A 212 -10.01 -11.17 22.01
CA LEU A 212 -9.76 -10.02 22.88
C LEU A 212 -8.31 -9.51 22.82
N GLU A 213 -7.31 -10.38 22.65
CA GLU A 213 -5.91 -10.00 22.40
C GLU A 213 -5.75 -9.24 21.07
N GLU A 214 -6.40 -9.71 20.01
CA GLU A 214 -6.39 -9.08 18.68
C GLU A 214 -7.08 -7.71 18.71
N GLU A 215 -8.23 -7.57 19.37
CA GLU A 215 -8.93 -6.30 19.55
C GLU A 215 -8.12 -5.28 20.38
N GLU A 216 -7.44 -5.72 21.44
CA GLU A 216 -6.58 -4.85 22.24
C GLU A 216 -5.33 -4.41 21.47
N GLU A 217 -4.72 -5.29 20.67
CA GLU A 217 -3.64 -4.89 19.78
C GLU A 217 -4.11 -3.91 18.70
N GLU A 218 -5.28 -4.14 18.10
CA GLU A 218 -5.91 -3.22 17.16
C GLU A 218 -6.16 -1.83 17.78
N GLU A 219 -6.71 -1.75 18.99
CA GLU A 219 -6.95 -0.48 19.67
C GLU A 219 -5.62 0.21 20.03
N ARG A 220 -4.62 -0.54 20.51
CA ARG A 220 -3.26 -0.02 20.75
C ARG A 220 -2.63 0.53 19.46
N GLU A 221 -2.78 -0.17 18.34
CA GLU A 221 -2.41 0.29 17.00
C GLU A 221 -3.17 1.57 16.59
N ARG A 222 -4.48 1.61 16.83
CA ARG A 222 -5.38 2.73 16.52
C ARG A 222 -4.98 3.99 17.31
N GLN A 223 -4.66 3.84 18.58
CA GLN A 223 -4.11 4.91 19.43
C GLN A 223 -2.74 5.38 18.95
N LYS A 224 -1.80 4.47 18.67
CA LYS A 224 -0.48 4.80 18.07
C LYS A 224 -0.64 5.58 16.75
N LYS A 225 -1.58 5.18 15.89
CA LYS A 225 -1.91 5.87 14.62
C LYS A 225 -2.53 7.26 14.87
N ARG A 226 -3.44 7.40 15.85
CA ARG A 226 -4.05 8.68 16.27
C ARG A 226 -3.00 9.66 16.78
N VAL A 227 -2.10 9.23 17.67
CA VAL A 227 -0.99 10.04 18.20
C VAL A 227 -0.05 10.48 17.06
N LYS A 228 0.37 9.57 16.18
CA LYS A 228 1.21 9.90 15.00
C LYS A 228 0.51 10.85 14.00
N ARG A 229 -0.83 10.90 13.98
CA ARG A 229 -1.60 11.86 13.16
C ARG A 229 -1.67 13.22 13.86
N GLN A 230 -1.87 13.25 15.17
CA GLN A 230 -1.88 14.48 15.95
C GLN A 230 -0.52 15.17 15.93
N GLN A 231 0.58 14.42 16.08
CA GLN A 231 1.94 14.93 15.97
C GLN A 231 2.21 15.58 14.61
N ARG A 232 1.76 14.97 13.52
CA ARG A 232 1.83 15.56 12.18
C ARG A 232 1.02 16.87 12.10
N LYS A 233 -0.23 16.87 12.54
CA LYS A 233 -1.05 18.10 12.60
C LYS A 233 -0.38 19.23 13.40
N CYS A 234 0.27 18.93 14.53
CA CYS A 234 0.97 19.97 15.30
C CYS A 234 2.15 20.55 14.51
N ARG A 235 2.91 19.73 13.77
CA ARG A 235 3.99 20.21 12.89
C ARG A 235 3.42 21.05 11.75
N ASP A 236 2.37 20.58 11.09
CA ASP A 236 1.72 21.29 9.98
C ASP A 236 1.18 22.65 10.46
N ASN A 237 0.53 22.70 11.63
CA ASN A 237 0.07 23.93 12.26
C ASN A 237 1.22 24.89 12.64
N TYR A 238 2.36 24.36 13.10
CA TYR A 238 3.53 25.18 13.42
C TYR A 238 4.24 25.69 12.16
N ILE A 239 4.23 24.93 11.06
CA ILE A 239 4.69 25.43 9.76
C ILE A 239 3.77 26.58 9.29
N ALA A 240 2.45 26.45 9.43
CA ALA A 240 1.51 27.53 9.14
C ALA A 240 1.75 28.79 10.01
N LEU A 241 2.18 28.65 11.27
CA LEU A 241 2.64 29.79 12.09
C LEU A 241 3.89 30.46 11.47
N LEU A 242 4.84 29.69 10.93
CA LEU A 242 6.00 30.26 10.24
C LEU A 242 5.60 30.96 8.94
N ASP A 243 4.64 30.41 8.19
CA ASP A 243 4.06 31.06 7.00
C ASP A 243 3.37 32.38 7.36
N GLU A 244 2.50 32.40 8.39
CA GLU A 244 1.86 33.63 8.89
C GLU A 244 2.88 34.70 9.33
N LEU A 245 3.97 34.29 10.00
CA LEU A 245 5.04 35.20 10.40
C LEU A 245 5.86 35.70 9.21
N HIS A 246 5.96 34.91 8.14
CA HIS A 246 6.63 35.29 6.90
C HIS A 246 5.79 36.29 6.09
N GLU A 247 4.49 36.03 5.93
CA GLU A 247 3.52 36.96 5.32
C GLU A 247 3.45 38.31 6.07
N GLN A 248 3.58 38.29 7.41
CA GLN A 248 3.67 39.50 8.24
C GLN A 248 5.05 40.21 8.15
N GLY A 249 6.02 39.69 7.40
CA GLY A 249 7.38 40.23 7.29
C GLY A 249 8.23 40.10 8.57
N LYS A 250 7.75 39.39 9.60
CA LYS A 250 8.47 39.13 10.86
C LYS A 250 9.50 38.02 10.72
N LEU A 251 9.23 37.05 9.83
CA LEU A 251 10.14 35.99 9.44
C LEU A 251 10.66 36.22 8.02
N THR A 252 11.98 36.20 7.85
CA THR A 252 12.65 36.37 6.55
C THR A 252 13.85 35.44 6.44
N SER A 253 14.49 35.36 5.26
CA SER A 253 15.77 34.66 5.10
C SER A 253 16.89 35.18 6.03
N MET A 254 16.76 36.40 6.58
CA MET A 254 17.76 37.00 7.46
C MET A 254 17.45 36.86 8.96
N SER A 255 16.23 36.47 9.35
CA SER A 255 15.79 36.44 10.75
C SER A 255 16.57 35.43 11.59
N LEU A 256 16.88 35.78 12.83
CA LEU A 256 17.52 34.90 13.81
C LEU A 256 16.48 34.25 14.74
N TRP A 257 16.77 33.03 15.22
CA TRP A 257 15.88 32.33 16.16
C TRP A 257 15.63 33.13 17.44
N VAL A 258 16.67 33.78 17.97
CA VAL A 258 16.60 34.58 19.21
C VAL A 258 15.67 35.79 19.07
N GLU A 259 15.58 36.36 17.86
CA GLU A 259 14.69 37.50 17.55
C GLU A 259 13.23 37.06 17.38
N LEU A 260 13.02 35.87 16.79
CA LEU A 260 11.67 35.32 16.59
C LEU A 260 11.09 34.70 17.86
N TYR A 261 11.94 34.14 18.73
CA TYR A 261 11.55 33.35 19.91
C TYR A 261 10.52 34.04 20.83
N PRO A 262 10.66 35.33 21.18
CA PRO A 262 9.66 36.02 22.02
C PRO A 262 8.25 36.07 21.41
N MET A 263 8.13 36.03 20.08
CA MET A 263 6.84 36.01 19.39
C MET A 263 6.26 34.59 19.29
N ILE A 264 7.07 33.59 18.90
CA ILE A 264 6.59 32.21 18.75
C ILE A 264 6.31 31.53 20.10
N SER A 265 7.06 31.86 21.16
CA SER A 265 6.91 31.19 22.47
C SER A 265 5.59 31.48 23.17
N ALA A 266 4.88 32.54 22.78
CA ALA A 266 3.54 32.87 23.25
C ALA A 266 2.41 32.16 22.45
N ASP A 267 2.71 31.56 21.28
CA ASP A 267 1.69 30.91 20.45
C ASP A 267 1.46 29.45 20.89
N ILE A 268 0.20 29.07 21.05
CA ILE A 268 -0.23 27.73 21.48
C ILE A 268 0.32 26.63 20.56
N ARG A 269 0.53 26.92 19.27
CA ARG A 269 1.10 25.99 18.27
C ARG A 269 2.57 25.67 18.54
N PHE A 270 3.33 26.62 19.09
CA PHE A 270 4.69 26.36 19.57
C PHE A 270 4.67 25.44 20.79
N THR A 271 3.84 25.76 21.80
CA THR A 271 3.69 24.91 23.00
C THR A 271 3.25 23.49 22.64
N ALA A 272 2.28 23.34 21.74
CA ALA A 272 1.77 22.06 21.26
C ALA A 272 2.82 21.21 20.50
N MET A 273 3.90 21.83 20.03
CA MET A 273 5.04 21.16 19.39
C MET A 273 6.13 20.70 20.38
N LEU A 274 6.12 21.18 21.63
CA LEU A 274 7.09 20.77 22.64
C LEU A 274 6.87 19.31 23.08
N GLY A 275 7.95 18.62 23.42
CA GLY A 275 7.92 17.21 23.84
C GLY A 275 7.59 16.19 22.73
N GLN A 276 7.32 16.63 21.49
CA GLN A 276 7.08 15.71 20.39
C GLN A 276 8.38 15.08 19.86
N PRO A 277 8.39 13.79 19.50
CA PRO A 277 9.56 13.16 18.89
C PRO A 277 9.79 13.70 17.46
N GLY A 278 11.06 13.81 17.05
CA GLY A 278 11.47 14.25 15.71
C GLY A 278 11.95 15.70 15.66
N SER A 279 11.70 16.40 14.56
CA SER A 279 12.14 17.79 14.35
C SER A 279 11.55 18.73 15.39
N THR A 280 12.41 19.47 16.07
CA THR A 280 12.03 20.47 17.07
C THR A 280 11.49 21.76 16.40
N PRO A 281 10.80 22.65 17.13
CA PRO A 281 10.44 23.99 16.63
C PRO A 281 11.62 24.77 16.03
N LEU A 282 12.82 24.61 16.59
CA LEU A 282 14.06 25.21 16.09
C LEU A 282 14.52 24.59 14.78
N ASP A 283 14.38 23.27 14.61
CA ASP A 283 14.75 22.60 13.36
C ASP A 283 13.80 22.98 12.23
N LEU A 284 12.49 23.03 12.50
CA LEU A 284 11.49 23.50 11.55
C LEU A 284 11.76 24.95 11.11
N PHE A 285 12.09 25.85 12.04
CA PHE A 285 12.54 27.20 11.72
C PHE A 285 13.82 27.23 10.87
N LYS A 286 14.84 26.42 11.21
CA LYS A 286 16.09 26.34 10.43
C LYS A 286 15.83 25.85 9.00
N PHE A 287 14.95 24.87 8.83
CA PHE A 287 14.55 24.39 7.51
C PHE A 287 13.79 25.46 6.72
N TYR A 288 12.88 26.18 7.36
CA TYR A 288 12.13 27.29 6.76
C TYR A 288 13.06 28.42 6.27
N VAL A 289 13.98 28.88 7.12
CA VAL A 289 14.97 29.91 6.77
C VAL A 289 15.97 29.41 5.71
N ALA A 290 16.31 28.11 5.71
CA ALA A 290 17.14 27.52 4.67
C ALA A 290 16.43 27.45 3.31
N ASP A 291 15.12 27.17 3.28
CA ASP A 291 14.31 27.22 2.06
C ASP A 291 14.25 28.64 1.47
N LEU A 292 13.93 29.65 2.30
CA LEU A 292 13.97 31.07 1.91
C LEU A 292 15.33 31.47 1.32
N LYS A 293 16.44 31.05 1.94
CA LYS A 293 17.80 31.30 1.42
C LYS A 293 18.09 30.56 0.11
N SER A 294 17.50 29.38 -0.10
CA SER A 294 17.70 28.62 -1.34
C SER A 294 17.11 29.35 -2.56
N ARG A 295 15.94 30.00 -2.36
CA ARG A 295 15.23 30.80 -3.38
C ARG A 295 15.93 32.10 -3.76
N PHE A 296 16.92 32.56 -2.98
CA PHE A 296 17.64 33.82 -3.20
C PHE A 296 18.13 34.04 -4.64
N HIS A 297 18.62 33.00 -5.31
CA HIS A 297 19.18 33.15 -6.67
C HIS A 297 18.10 33.44 -7.72
N ASP A 298 16.93 32.81 -7.59
CA ASP A 298 15.80 32.99 -8.49
C ASP A 298 15.06 34.31 -8.17
N GLU A 299 14.84 34.61 -6.89
CA GLU A 299 14.29 35.89 -6.43
C GLU A 299 15.18 37.07 -6.85
N LYS A 300 16.51 36.94 -6.74
CA LYS A 300 17.48 37.94 -7.25
C LYS A 300 17.45 38.10 -8.77
N LYS A 301 17.03 37.08 -9.53
CA LYS A 301 16.81 37.20 -10.97
C LYS A 301 15.53 38.00 -11.25
N ILE A 302 14.44 37.67 -10.57
CA ILE A 302 13.16 38.39 -10.66
C ILE A 302 13.35 39.87 -10.32
N ILE A 303 14.02 40.18 -9.21
CA ILE A 303 14.32 41.58 -8.81
C ILE A 303 15.08 42.32 -9.91
N LYS A 304 16.10 41.72 -10.52
CA LYS A 304 16.83 42.36 -11.63
C LYS A 304 15.98 42.57 -12.88
N GLU A 305 15.02 41.68 -13.14
CA GLU A 305 14.08 41.83 -14.25
C GLU A 305 13.11 43.00 -13.99
N ILE A 306 12.56 43.12 -12.78
CA ILE A 306 11.73 44.27 -12.35
C ILE A 306 12.49 45.59 -12.51
N LEU A 307 13.73 45.68 -12.01
CA LEU A 307 14.55 46.89 -12.11
C LEU A 307 14.85 47.26 -13.58
N LYS A 308 15.02 46.27 -14.46
CA LYS A 308 15.24 46.48 -15.89
C LYS A 308 13.95 46.95 -16.59
N GLU A 309 12.81 46.34 -16.28
CA GLU A 309 11.49 46.74 -16.82
C GLU A 309 11.14 48.18 -16.41
N LYS A 310 11.45 48.57 -15.16
CA LYS A 310 11.26 49.93 -14.63
C LYS A 310 12.40 50.91 -14.93
N SER A 311 13.40 50.50 -15.72
CA SER A 311 14.58 51.31 -16.09
C SER A 311 15.33 51.96 -14.90
N PHE A 312 15.35 51.29 -13.73
CA PHE A 312 15.94 51.81 -12.51
C PHE A 312 17.37 51.29 -12.30
N GLU A 313 18.37 52.20 -12.31
CA GLU A 313 19.76 51.85 -11.97
C GLU A 313 20.11 52.23 -10.52
N VAL A 314 20.58 51.25 -9.77
CA VAL A 314 21.06 51.44 -8.39
C VAL A 314 22.41 52.16 -8.41
N GLN A 315 22.45 53.35 -7.80
CA GLN A 315 23.65 54.17 -7.60
C GLN A 315 24.12 54.08 -6.15
N VAL A 316 25.35 54.52 -5.85
CA VAL A 316 25.91 54.54 -4.48
C VAL A 316 25.04 55.34 -3.50
N LYS A 317 24.35 56.39 -3.99
CA LYS A 317 23.44 57.23 -3.19
C LYS A 317 21.99 56.71 -3.11
N THR A 318 21.64 55.65 -3.83
CA THR A 318 20.27 55.10 -3.84
C THR A 318 19.94 54.54 -2.46
N SER A 319 18.78 54.90 -1.91
CA SER A 319 18.38 54.41 -0.59
C SER A 319 17.69 53.06 -0.66
N PHE A 320 17.73 52.28 0.44
CA PHE A 320 16.98 51.03 0.51
C PHE A 320 15.47 51.24 0.39
N LYS A 321 14.93 52.35 0.92
CA LYS A 321 13.50 52.67 0.84
C LYS A 321 13.05 52.92 -0.60
N GLU A 322 13.84 53.71 -1.33
CA GLU A 322 13.64 53.98 -2.76
C GLU A 322 13.66 52.70 -3.59
N PHE A 323 14.71 51.88 -3.42
CA PHE A 323 14.83 50.56 -4.05
C PHE A 323 13.65 49.64 -3.74
N ALA A 324 13.28 49.53 -2.46
CA ALA A 324 12.19 48.67 -2.02
C ALA A 324 10.84 49.13 -2.62
N THR A 325 10.59 50.44 -2.71
CA THR A 325 9.37 50.98 -3.33
C THR A 325 9.28 50.54 -4.80
N VAL A 326 10.35 50.75 -5.58
CA VAL A 326 10.40 50.35 -7.01
C VAL A 326 10.16 48.84 -7.20
N VAL A 327 10.67 48.00 -6.30
CA VAL A 327 10.44 46.55 -6.34
C VAL A 327 9.00 46.20 -5.92
N CYS A 328 8.49 46.75 -4.81
CA CYS A 328 7.15 46.49 -4.29
C CYS A 328 6.01 46.99 -5.18
N ASP A 329 6.26 48.01 -6.01
CA ASP A 329 5.31 48.49 -7.02
C ASP A 329 5.08 47.48 -8.17
N ASP A 330 5.69 46.29 -8.16
CA ASP A 330 5.54 45.24 -9.18
C ASP A 330 4.76 44.04 -8.63
N PRO A 331 3.77 43.48 -9.35
CA PRO A 331 2.99 42.34 -8.86
C PRO A 331 3.84 41.08 -8.57
N ARG A 332 5.02 40.92 -9.18
CA ARG A 332 5.94 39.82 -8.89
C ARG A 332 6.61 39.96 -7.51
N SER A 333 6.50 41.11 -6.85
CA SER A 333 7.10 41.33 -5.53
C SER A 333 6.41 40.56 -4.40
N ALA A 334 5.12 40.21 -4.58
CA ALA A 334 4.32 39.54 -3.55
C ALA A 334 4.87 38.15 -3.16
N THR A 335 5.71 37.53 -4.01
CA THR A 335 6.34 36.23 -3.73
C THR A 335 7.82 36.35 -3.33
N LEU A 336 8.35 37.55 -3.12
CA LEU A 336 9.76 37.77 -2.78
C LEU A 336 9.94 37.87 -1.26
N ASP A 337 10.94 37.18 -0.71
CA ASP A 337 11.31 37.34 0.69
C ASP A 337 11.96 38.71 0.94
N ALA A 338 11.49 39.44 1.95
CA ALA A 338 12.01 40.76 2.30
C ALA A 338 13.52 40.72 2.65
N GLY A 339 14.01 39.61 3.22
CA GLY A 339 15.43 39.37 3.43
C GLY A 339 16.22 39.22 2.13
N ASN A 340 15.72 38.45 1.17
CA ASN A 340 16.31 38.27 -0.17
C ASN A 340 16.30 39.58 -0.98
N VAL A 341 15.26 40.40 -0.84
CA VAL A 341 15.20 41.77 -1.38
C VAL A 341 16.31 42.63 -0.77
N LYS A 342 16.50 42.58 0.57
CA LYS A 342 17.57 43.31 1.27
C LYS A 342 18.98 42.85 0.88
N LEU A 343 19.20 41.53 0.79
CA LEU A 343 20.47 40.94 0.35
C LEU A 343 20.77 41.30 -1.12
N THR A 344 19.74 41.37 -1.97
CA THR A 344 19.90 41.80 -3.37
C THR A 344 20.25 43.28 -3.46
N TYR A 345 19.60 44.15 -2.68
CA TYR A 345 19.98 45.57 -2.57
C TYR A 345 21.45 45.73 -2.15
N ASN A 346 21.87 45.09 -1.06
CA ASN A 346 23.25 45.18 -0.55
C ASN A 346 24.26 44.79 -1.65
N ALA A 347 24.01 43.68 -2.36
CA ALA A 347 24.87 43.21 -3.45
C ALA A 347 24.83 44.08 -4.73
N LEU A 348 23.82 44.94 -4.89
CA LEU A 348 23.74 45.93 -5.98
C LEU A 348 24.46 47.24 -5.60
N ILE A 349 24.34 47.68 -4.35
CA ILE A 349 25.09 48.83 -3.81
C ILE A 349 26.59 48.54 -3.83
N GLU A 350 27.04 47.39 -3.30
CA GLU A 350 28.46 46.99 -3.34
C GLU A 350 29.01 46.99 -4.78
N LYS A 351 28.19 46.56 -5.75
CA LYS A 351 28.54 46.60 -7.18
C LYS A 351 28.59 48.03 -7.74
N ALA A 352 27.70 48.93 -7.30
CA ALA A 352 27.72 50.33 -7.68
C ALA A 352 28.95 51.06 -7.11
N GLU A 353 29.29 50.80 -5.85
CA GLU A 353 30.50 51.30 -5.18
C GLU A 353 31.78 50.79 -5.86
N ALA A 354 31.83 49.51 -6.23
CA ALA A 354 32.96 48.94 -6.96
C ALA A 354 33.16 49.61 -8.33
N ARG A 355 32.07 49.87 -9.07
CA ARG A 355 32.09 50.59 -10.36
C ARG A 355 32.53 52.05 -10.19
N GLU A 356 32.01 52.76 -9.21
CA GLU A 356 32.37 54.15 -8.92
C GLU A 356 33.85 54.26 -8.54
N LYS A 357 34.34 53.36 -7.68
CA LYS A 357 35.75 53.24 -7.30
C LYS A 357 36.66 52.84 -8.46
N GLU A 358 36.15 52.10 -9.44
CA GLU A 358 36.87 51.84 -10.69
C GLU A 358 36.94 53.08 -11.58
N ARG A 359 35.83 53.81 -11.77
CA ARG A 359 35.80 55.07 -12.54
C ARG A 359 36.77 56.10 -11.94
N GLN A 360 36.77 56.29 -10.63
CA GLN A 360 37.72 57.16 -9.92
C GLN A 360 39.18 56.73 -10.12
N LYS A 361 39.47 55.42 -10.16
CA LYS A 361 40.82 54.92 -10.47
C LYS A 361 41.20 55.15 -11.94
N GLU A 362 40.26 55.05 -12.86
CA GLU A 362 40.50 55.33 -14.29
C GLU A 362 40.72 56.83 -14.53
N GLU A 363 39.89 57.69 -13.93
CA GLU A 363 40.05 59.15 -13.92
C GLU A 363 41.41 59.54 -13.31
N ALA A 364 41.79 58.99 -12.15
CA ALA A 364 43.09 59.23 -11.54
C ALA A 364 44.26 58.73 -12.41
N ARG A 365 44.11 57.60 -13.12
CA ARG A 365 45.11 57.11 -14.10
C ARG A 365 45.19 58.04 -15.32
N LYS A 366 44.06 58.57 -15.80
CA LYS A 366 43.99 59.55 -16.90
C LYS A 366 44.68 60.85 -16.50
N MET A 367 44.40 61.38 -15.32
CA MET A 367 45.09 62.55 -14.76
C MET A 367 46.59 62.32 -14.66
N ARG A 368 47.05 61.21 -14.06
CA ARG A 368 48.49 60.88 -14.00
C ARG A 368 49.18 60.76 -15.36
N ARG A 369 48.47 60.32 -16.41
CA ARG A 369 49.01 60.31 -17.78
C ARG A 369 49.17 61.73 -18.35
N LEU A 370 48.21 62.61 -18.08
CA LEU A 370 48.27 64.02 -18.47
C LEU A 370 49.40 64.75 -17.70
N GLU A 371 49.49 64.54 -16.39
CA GLU A 371 50.60 65.02 -15.54
C GLU A 371 51.95 64.56 -16.09
N ALA A 372 52.11 63.26 -16.38
CA ALA A 372 53.36 62.70 -16.91
C ALA A 372 53.71 63.24 -18.31
N GLY A 373 52.71 63.43 -19.18
CA GLY A 373 52.88 64.03 -20.50
C GLY A 373 53.36 65.48 -20.42
N LEU A 374 52.86 66.25 -19.44
CA LEU A 374 53.27 67.63 -19.20
C LEU A 374 54.66 67.71 -18.54
N ARG A 375 54.98 66.84 -17.57
CA ARG A 375 56.33 66.73 -17.00
C ARG A 375 57.37 66.31 -18.05
N ALA A 376 57.00 65.45 -19.00
CA ALA A 376 57.86 65.11 -20.13
C ALA A 376 58.12 66.32 -21.06
N ALA A 377 57.11 67.17 -21.27
CA ALA A 377 57.28 68.42 -22.00
C ALA A 377 58.25 69.38 -21.30
N PHE A 378 58.12 69.59 -19.98
CA PHE A 378 59.08 70.40 -19.20
C PHE A 378 60.51 69.86 -19.31
N LYS A 379 60.68 68.53 -19.20
CA LYS A 379 61.99 67.88 -19.39
C LYS A 379 62.56 68.09 -20.80
N SER A 380 61.73 68.04 -21.84
CA SER A 380 62.18 68.22 -23.23
C SER A 380 62.65 69.64 -23.56
N ILE A 381 62.15 70.63 -22.82
CA ILE A 381 62.45 72.06 -23.00
C ILE A 381 63.61 72.52 -22.11
N GLY A 382 64.11 71.63 -21.23
CA GLY A 382 65.24 71.93 -20.34
C GLY A 382 64.88 72.92 -19.24
N VAL A 383 63.70 72.76 -18.63
CA VAL A 383 63.31 73.52 -17.43
C VAL A 383 64.26 73.17 -16.27
N ASP A 384 64.76 74.19 -15.58
CA ASP A 384 65.61 74.07 -14.39
C ASP A 384 64.85 74.48 -13.11
N SER A 385 65.53 74.38 -11.95
CA SER A 385 64.97 74.77 -10.66
C SER A 385 64.79 76.29 -10.48
N GLY A 386 65.48 77.12 -11.27
CA GLY A 386 65.37 78.58 -11.21
C GLY A 386 64.29 79.18 -12.14
N SER A 387 63.81 78.41 -13.11
CA SER A 387 62.85 78.85 -14.14
C SER A 387 61.55 79.38 -13.53
N THR A 388 61.04 80.53 -13.99
CA THR A 388 59.70 80.97 -13.57
C THR A 388 58.61 80.29 -14.42
N TRP A 389 57.38 80.24 -13.90
CA TRP A 389 56.23 79.78 -14.71
C TRP A 389 56.00 80.68 -15.93
N GLU A 390 56.31 81.97 -15.81
CA GLU A 390 56.11 82.99 -16.83
C GLU A 390 57.07 82.81 -18.00
N ASP A 391 58.31 82.35 -17.75
CA ASP A 391 59.30 82.02 -18.79
C ASP A 391 59.01 80.69 -19.50
N VAL A 392 58.52 79.70 -18.75
CA VAL A 392 58.31 78.34 -19.27
C VAL A 392 57.01 78.25 -20.06
N ARG A 393 55.94 78.94 -19.63
CA ARG A 393 54.61 78.89 -20.24
C ARG A 393 54.60 79.19 -21.76
N PRO A 394 55.21 80.28 -22.29
CA PRO A 394 55.29 80.52 -23.73
C PRO A 394 56.02 79.41 -24.51
N ARG A 395 56.97 78.73 -23.86
CA ARG A 395 57.77 77.66 -24.47
C ARG A 395 57.02 76.32 -24.52
N VAL A 396 56.07 76.07 -23.61
CA VAL A 396 55.24 74.84 -23.60
C VAL A 396 53.85 75.01 -24.23
N GLN A 397 53.33 76.22 -24.38
CA GLN A 397 51.90 76.46 -24.71
C GLN A 397 51.41 75.84 -26.03
N HIS A 398 52.33 75.61 -26.98
CA HIS A 398 52.03 75.04 -28.29
C HIS A 398 52.06 73.50 -28.30
N LEU A 399 52.51 72.85 -27.22
CA LEU A 399 52.61 71.39 -27.14
C LEU A 399 51.26 70.77 -26.77
N SER A 400 50.92 69.66 -27.43
CA SER A 400 49.69 68.92 -27.17
C SER A 400 49.55 68.50 -25.70
N SER A 401 50.64 68.13 -25.03
CA SER A 401 50.68 67.83 -23.59
C SER A 401 50.24 68.99 -22.68
N PHE A 402 50.47 70.24 -23.09
CA PHE A 402 50.06 71.44 -22.34
C PHE A 402 48.57 71.73 -22.55
N THR A 403 48.11 71.69 -23.80
CA THR A 403 46.70 71.89 -24.15
C THR A 403 45.80 70.79 -23.59
N ALA A 404 46.31 69.56 -23.44
CA ALA A 404 45.57 68.42 -22.89
C ALA A 404 45.27 68.52 -21.38
N VAL A 405 46.05 69.29 -20.61
CA VAL A 405 45.67 69.71 -19.25
C VAL A 405 44.92 71.02 -19.39
N THR A 406 43.59 71.04 -19.21
CA THR A 406 42.78 72.23 -19.49
C THR A 406 42.77 73.26 -18.35
N ILE A 407 43.05 72.85 -17.11
CA ILE A 407 42.96 73.70 -15.92
C ILE A 407 44.32 74.37 -15.64
N GLU A 408 44.39 75.70 -15.66
CA GLU A 408 45.65 76.44 -15.47
C GLU A 408 46.28 76.20 -14.08
N ALA A 409 45.47 76.15 -13.02
CA ALA A 409 45.94 75.86 -11.66
C ALA A 409 46.63 74.49 -11.57
N GLU A 410 46.15 73.51 -12.35
CA GLU A 410 46.71 72.17 -12.41
C GLU A 410 48.05 72.17 -13.17
N ARG A 411 48.16 72.93 -14.27
CA ARG A 411 49.44 73.14 -14.97
C ARG A 411 50.51 73.72 -14.04
N ILE A 412 50.14 74.73 -13.25
CA ILE A 412 51.02 75.37 -12.26
C ILE A 412 51.40 74.39 -11.14
N ARG A 413 50.47 73.57 -10.64
CA ARG A 413 50.76 72.51 -9.66
C ARG A 413 51.80 71.53 -10.19
N ILE A 414 51.56 70.97 -11.39
CA ILE A 414 52.45 70.00 -12.02
C ILE A 414 53.84 70.58 -12.28
N PHE A 415 53.94 71.87 -12.62
CA PHE A 415 55.19 72.60 -12.78
C PHE A 415 55.95 72.75 -11.46
N LYS A 416 55.31 73.24 -10.39
CA LYS A 416 55.94 73.39 -9.07
C LYS A 416 56.41 72.04 -8.51
N GLU A 417 55.62 70.99 -8.65
CA GLU A 417 56.02 69.62 -8.29
C GLU A 417 57.21 69.12 -9.13
N TYR A 418 57.30 69.52 -10.40
CA TYR A 418 58.44 69.19 -11.26
C TYR A 418 59.72 69.93 -10.82
N GLN A 419 59.62 71.21 -10.46
CA GLN A 419 60.73 71.98 -9.91
C GLN A 419 61.21 71.43 -8.57
N GLN A 420 60.30 71.16 -7.64
CA GLN A 420 60.62 70.53 -6.36
C GLN A 420 61.33 69.18 -6.57
N HIS A 421 60.86 68.35 -7.52
CA HIS A 421 61.54 67.09 -7.86
C HIS A 421 62.95 67.32 -8.46
N LEU A 422 63.19 68.42 -9.19
CA LEU A 422 64.54 68.78 -9.66
C LEU A 422 65.43 69.24 -8.50
N GLU A 423 64.92 70.07 -7.59
CA GLU A 423 65.63 70.51 -6.38
C GLU A 423 66.01 69.33 -5.47
N GLU A 424 65.07 68.43 -5.20
CA GLU A 424 65.28 67.20 -4.42
C GLU A 424 66.28 66.25 -5.11
N ALA A 425 66.22 66.12 -6.45
CA ALA A 425 67.18 65.31 -7.20
C ALA A 425 68.60 65.94 -7.24
N CYS A 426 68.70 67.27 -7.23
CA CYS A 426 69.98 67.99 -7.16
C CYS A 426 70.56 68.06 -5.74
N GLY A 427 69.77 67.88 -4.68
CA GLY A 427 70.18 67.97 -3.27
C GLY A 427 71.11 66.85 -2.76
N HIS A 428 71.56 65.93 -3.60
CA HIS A 428 72.20 64.68 -3.19
C HIS A 428 73.74 64.68 -3.06
N HIS A 429 74.34 65.79 -2.61
CA HIS A 429 75.72 65.80 -2.09
C HIS A 429 75.93 66.85 -0.98
N HIS A 430 75.77 66.45 0.30
CA HIS A 430 76.82 66.50 1.34
C HIS A 430 76.30 66.34 2.79
N SER A 431 76.75 65.27 3.46
CA SER A 431 76.96 65.11 4.91
C SER A 431 75.80 65.30 5.92
N ARG A 432 75.55 64.26 6.72
CA ARG A 432 75.99 64.27 8.14
C ARG A 432 76.19 62.85 8.67
N ASN A 433 76.93 62.73 9.77
CA ASN A 433 77.69 61.53 10.14
C ASN A 433 77.31 61.03 11.55
N LYS A 434 77.45 59.71 11.77
CA LYS A 434 77.82 59.07 13.05
C LYS A 434 76.76 59.03 14.19
N LYS A 435 76.35 57.81 14.62
CA LYS A 435 77.01 57.07 15.72
C LYS A 435 76.38 55.68 16.03
N LYS A 436 77.20 54.77 16.55
CA LYS A 436 76.83 53.46 17.13
C LYS A 436 76.66 53.59 18.66
N SER A 437 75.67 52.90 19.25
CA SER A 437 75.77 52.26 20.60
C SER A 437 74.68 51.20 20.75
N LYS A 438 75.03 49.91 20.70
CA LYS A 438 75.33 49.01 21.83
C LYS A 438 74.11 48.55 22.65
N LYS A 439 73.66 47.33 22.32
CA LYS A 439 73.02 46.33 23.19
C LYS A 439 73.58 46.34 24.63
N LYS A 440 72.71 46.08 25.61
CA LYS A 440 73.09 45.45 26.89
C LYS A 440 71.95 44.54 27.37
N ASP A 441 72.31 43.35 27.87
CA ASP A 441 71.39 42.23 28.15
C ASP A 441 70.85 42.17 29.60
N ARG A 442 69.86 41.25 29.78
CA ARG A 442 69.62 40.38 30.97
C ARG A 442 68.93 41.04 32.20
N LYS A 443 68.02 40.40 32.98
CA LYS A 443 67.58 38.98 33.22
C LYS A 443 66.05 38.94 33.51
N LYS A 444 65.21 38.00 33.03
CA LYS A 444 64.93 36.58 33.41
C LYS A 444 64.14 36.33 34.73
N SER A 445 62.85 35.96 34.62
CA SER A 445 62.30 34.70 35.22
C SER A 445 60.84 34.36 34.88
N ARG A 446 60.65 33.17 34.27
CA ARG A 446 59.70 32.07 34.59
C ARG A 446 58.20 32.33 34.86
N SER A 447 57.37 31.74 34.00
CA SER A 447 56.31 30.78 34.36
C SER A 447 56.11 29.74 33.23
N ARG A 448 55.40 28.63 33.51
CA ARG A 448 55.26 27.43 32.63
C ARG A 448 53.79 27.16 32.27
N SER A 449 53.50 26.90 31.00
CA SER A 449 52.45 25.98 30.47
C SER A 449 52.48 26.07 28.93
N HIS A 450 52.72 25.01 28.15
CA HIS A 450 51.73 24.00 27.70
C HIS A 450 50.60 24.65 26.86
N SER A 451 50.32 24.29 25.60
CA SER A 451 50.65 23.10 24.78
C SER A 451 50.50 23.34 23.25
N TYR A 452 50.95 22.38 22.41
CA TYR A 452 50.73 22.17 20.93
C TYR A 452 50.45 23.41 20.02
N SER A 453 51.32 23.83 19.09
CA SER A 453 51.72 23.22 17.80
C SER A 453 51.24 24.07 16.60
N SER A 454 52.07 25.02 16.21
CA SER A 454 52.37 25.45 14.82
C SER A 454 52.76 24.23 13.94
N ASP A 455 53.03 24.25 12.62
CA ASP A 455 53.06 25.24 11.51
C ASP A 455 53.02 24.43 10.17
N SER A 456 52.93 24.97 8.94
CA SER A 456 52.25 26.14 8.34
C SER A 456 52.58 26.20 6.82
N ASP A 457 51.92 27.10 6.10
CA ASP A 457 52.40 27.78 4.87
C ASP A 457 52.43 27.10 3.47
N GLU A 458 52.66 27.97 2.48
CA GLU A 458 52.51 27.83 1.02
C GLU A 458 53.54 26.93 0.31
N GLY A 459 53.33 26.69 -0.99
CA GLY A 459 54.48 26.56 -1.91
C GLY A 459 54.26 25.72 -3.17
N HIS A 460 53.98 26.37 -4.30
CA HIS A 460 54.06 25.78 -5.64
C HIS A 460 55.39 25.03 -5.93
N HIS A 461 55.37 23.99 -6.78
CA HIS A 461 56.02 24.08 -8.11
C HIS A 461 55.79 22.89 -9.07
N LYS A 462 56.20 23.12 -10.32
CA LYS A 462 55.76 22.51 -11.59
C LYS A 462 56.42 21.16 -11.98
N ARG A 463 55.61 20.35 -12.69
CA ARG A 463 55.89 19.63 -13.97
C ARG A 463 56.63 18.27 -14.02
N ARG A 464 55.97 17.39 -14.81
CA ARG A 464 56.46 16.47 -15.87
C ARG A 464 57.01 15.06 -15.50
N SER A 465 56.22 14.08 -15.98
CA SER A 465 56.63 13.08 -17.01
C SER A 465 57.19 11.70 -16.61
N ARG A 466 56.37 10.68 -16.92
CA ARG A 466 56.71 9.33 -17.46
C ARG A 466 57.35 8.24 -16.57
N ARG A 467 56.51 7.22 -16.30
CA ARG A 467 56.64 5.83 -16.80
C ARG A 467 57.83 4.97 -16.28
N SER A 468 57.57 4.10 -15.29
CA SER A 468 57.67 2.62 -15.46
C SER A 468 57.26 1.80 -14.22
N ARG A 469 56.98 0.51 -14.48
CA ARG A 469 56.93 -0.67 -13.57
C ARG A 469 58.08 -0.64 -12.52
N SER A 470 58.03 -1.28 -11.34
CA SER A 470 57.41 -2.56 -10.97
C SER A 470 57.34 -2.84 -9.44
N ARG A 471 56.24 -3.48 -8.97
CA ARG A 471 56.18 -4.78 -8.24
C ARG A 471 57.01 -4.99 -6.94
N SER A 472 56.35 -4.92 -5.78
CA SER A 472 56.31 -5.89 -4.63
C SER A 472 55.84 -5.20 -3.34
N LYS A 473 55.31 -5.79 -2.25
CA LYS A 473 54.54 -7.02 -1.92
C LYS A 473 54.54 -7.13 -0.37
N SER A 474 53.44 -6.82 0.32
CA SER A 474 53.18 -7.11 1.76
C SER A 474 51.75 -6.61 2.08
N TYR A 475 50.70 -7.44 2.11
CA TYR A 475 50.23 -8.37 3.18
C TYR A 475 49.25 -7.73 4.18
N SER A 476 48.29 -8.56 4.62
CA SER A 476 47.03 -8.31 5.35
C SER A 476 45.92 -7.54 4.56
N ASP A 477 44.71 -8.08 4.28
CA ASP A 477 43.74 -8.86 5.09
C ASP A 477 42.96 -7.91 6.05
N ASP A 478 41.62 -7.80 6.07
CA ASP A 478 40.52 -8.61 5.49
C ASP A 478 39.21 -7.78 5.27
N SER A 479 38.18 -8.39 4.65
CA SER A 479 36.72 -8.09 4.73
C SER A 479 36.11 -6.85 4.03
N GLU A 480 35.80 -7.03 2.73
CA GLU A 480 34.42 -7.11 2.15
C GLU A 480 33.20 -6.67 3.02
N GLU A 481 32.10 -6.10 2.50
CA GLU A 481 31.77 -5.46 1.21
C GLU A 481 30.49 -4.59 1.43
N GLU A 482 30.39 -3.35 0.90
CA GLU A 482 29.11 -2.61 0.85
C GLU A 482 28.51 -2.60 -0.55
N ARG A 483 27.23 -2.98 -0.62
CA ARG A 483 26.22 -2.66 -1.65
C ARG A 483 26.58 -1.43 -2.52
N ARG A 484 26.38 -1.49 -3.86
CA ARG A 484 25.44 -0.61 -4.63
C ARG A 484 25.49 -0.70 -6.18
N ARG A 485 24.30 -0.92 -6.75
CA ARG A 485 23.65 -0.16 -7.86
C ARG A 485 24.41 0.16 -9.18
N SER A 486 23.94 -0.51 -10.24
CA SER A 486 23.43 0.08 -11.51
C SER A 486 24.36 0.79 -12.52
N ARG A 487 24.29 0.36 -13.80
CA ARG A 487 23.61 1.12 -14.89
C ARG A 487 23.60 0.38 -16.26
N LYS A 488 22.59 0.72 -17.09
CA LYS A 488 22.31 0.19 -18.44
C LYS A 488 23.38 0.52 -19.50
N LYS A 489 23.57 -0.36 -20.50
CA LYS A 489 23.63 0.00 -21.95
C LYS A 489 22.99 -1.09 -22.83
N LYS A 490 22.72 -0.77 -24.11
CA LYS A 490 21.67 -1.38 -24.96
C LYS A 490 22.08 -1.43 -26.45
N SER A 491 22.21 -2.61 -27.06
CA SER A 491 22.25 -2.84 -28.53
C SER A 491 22.24 -4.36 -28.84
N LYS A 492 21.21 -4.97 -29.44
CA LYS A 492 20.79 -5.01 -30.87
C LYS A 492 21.26 -6.27 -31.65
N LYS A 493 20.28 -7.16 -31.90
CA LYS A 493 19.95 -7.84 -33.20
C LYS A 493 20.69 -9.11 -33.68
N LYS A 494 19.85 -10.01 -34.26
CA LYS A 494 20.11 -11.08 -35.28
C LYS A 494 20.77 -12.40 -34.79
N LYS A 495 20.53 -13.59 -35.39
CA LYS A 495 19.45 -14.16 -36.27
C LYS A 495 19.75 -15.68 -36.51
N GLY A 496 18.74 -16.55 -36.68
CA GLY A 496 18.89 -17.97 -37.13
C GLY A 496 18.28 -18.97 -36.13
N ARG A 497 17.34 -19.87 -36.48
CA ARG A 497 17.42 -21.10 -37.34
C ARG A 497 18.39 -22.15 -36.75
N SER A 498 18.03 -23.43 -36.58
CA SER A 498 16.80 -24.20 -36.89
C SER A 498 16.79 -25.60 -36.22
N ARG A 499 15.63 -26.29 -36.28
CA ARG A 499 15.36 -27.77 -36.27
C ARG A 499 16.61 -28.69 -36.24
N SER A 500 16.68 -29.81 -35.50
CA SER A 500 15.67 -30.89 -35.32
C SER A 500 15.99 -31.90 -34.18
N ARG A 501 14.94 -32.58 -33.65
CA ARG A 501 14.75 -34.04 -33.37
C ARG A 501 15.99 -34.99 -33.29
N SER A 502 16.06 -36.03 -32.44
CA SER A 502 15.03 -36.77 -31.65
C SER A 502 15.60 -37.91 -30.73
N VAL A 503 14.74 -38.49 -29.86
CA VAL A 503 14.87 -39.78 -29.08
C VAL A 503 15.81 -39.71 -27.87
N SER A 504 15.50 -40.17 -26.64
CA SER A 504 14.32 -40.86 -26.03
C SER A 504 13.96 -40.17 -24.67
N SER A 505 13.17 -40.65 -23.69
CA SER A 505 12.39 -41.89 -23.48
C SER A 505 11.15 -41.67 -22.56
N GLU A 506 10.67 -42.76 -21.96
CA GLU A 506 9.73 -42.96 -20.84
C GLU A 506 9.77 -41.97 -19.65
N ASP A 507 8.80 -41.94 -18.73
CA ASP A 507 7.35 -42.29 -18.73
C ASP A 507 6.79 -41.63 -17.44
N SER A 508 5.63 -40.96 -17.48
CA SER A 508 4.98 -40.46 -16.25
C SER A 508 3.51 -40.09 -16.43
N TYR A 509 2.66 -41.01 -16.00
CA TYR A 509 1.24 -40.82 -15.72
C TYR A 509 1.01 -39.75 -14.63
N ARG A 510 0.21 -38.71 -14.90
CA ARG A 510 -0.99 -38.39 -14.06
C ARG A 510 -1.82 -37.18 -14.51
N SER A 511 -3.14 -37.43 -14.51
CA SER A 511 -4.23 -36.53 -14.10
C SER A 511 -4.43 -35.18 -14.81
N ARG A 512 -5.44 -35.12 -15.69
CA ARG A 512 -6.05 -33.89 -16.21
C ARG A 512 -6.99 -33.27 -15.16
N ARG A 513 -6.72 -32.05 -14.67
CA ARG A 513 -7.72 -31.22 -13.98
C ARG A 513 -8.22 -30.12 -14.91
N SER A 514 -9.47 -30.25 -15.39
CA SER A 514 -10.07 -29.30 -16.33
C SER A 514 -10.64 -28.07 -15.60
N SER A 515 -10.15 -26.87 -15.94
CA SER A 515 -10.74 -25.60 -15.50
C SER A 515 -11.28 -24.82 -16.72
N LYS A 516 -12.60 -24.81 -16.90
CA LYS A 516 -13.27 -24.04 -17.96
C LYS A 516 -13.27 -22.55 -17.63
N LYS A 517 -12.53 -21.73 -18.39
CA LYS A 517 -12.58 -20.26 -18.32
C LYS A 517 -13.38 -19.71 -19.52
N LYS A 518 -14.65 -19.32 -19.30
CA LYS A 518 -15.48 -18.69 -20.34
C LYS A 518 -14.96 -17.27 -20.65
N LYS A 519 -14.73 -16.96 -21.93
CA LYS A 519 -14.54 -15.58 -22.43
C LYS A 519 -15.88 -15.04 -22.93
N HIS A 520 -16.36 -13.94 -22.35
CA HIS A 520 -17.38 -13.13 -23.01
C HIS A 520 -16.73 -12.29 -24.12
N ARG A 521 -17.37 -12.25 -25.30
CA ARG A 521 -17.04 -11.35 -26.40
C ARG A 521 -18.21 -10.39 -26.58
N SER A 522 -17.96 -9.11 -26.35
CA SER A 522 -18.91 -8.03 -26.63
C SER A 522 -19.13 -7.87 -28.13
N ARG A 523 -20.39 -7.71 -28.56
CA ARG A 523 -20.76 -7.21 -29.88
C ARG A 523 -21.73 -6.03 -29.70
N SER A 524 -21.35 -4.89 -30.27
CA SER A 524 -22.11 -3.63 -30.25
C SER A 524 -22.79 -3.38 -31.60
N ARG A 525 -24.10 -3.10 -31.56
CA ARG A 525 -25.00 -2.54 -32.60
C ARG A 525 -26.44 -2.62 -32.04
N SER A 526 -27.39 -1.73 -32.28
CA SER A 526 -27.38 -0.31 -32.72
C SER A 526 -28.82 0.25 -32.60
N ARG A 527 -28.94 1.52 -32.18
CA ARG A 527 -30.14 2.41 -32.13
C ARG A 527 -31.49 1.96 -32.77
N SER A 528 -32.56 2.07 -31.98
CA SER A 528 -33.91 2.64 -32.31
C SER A 528 -34.59 2.96 -30.95
N ARG A 529 -35.00 4.20 -30.62
CA ARG A 529 -36.21 4.96 -31.03
C ARG A 529 -37.50 4.13 -31.07
N SER A 530 -38.32 4.16 -30.00
CA SER A 530 -39.55 5.00 -29.94
C SER A 530 -40.50 4.63 -28.77
N ARG A 531 -41.15 5.64 -28.19
CA ARG A 531 -42.44 5.62 -27.45
C ARG A 531 -42.52 4.84 -26.13
N GLY A 532 -43.30 5.40 -25.20
CA GLY A 532 -43.36 5.10 -23.77
C GLY A 532 -43.35 6.43 -23.05
#